data_AF-A0A920KAQ1-F1
#
_entry.id   AF-A0A920KAQ1-F1
#
_cell.length_a   1.000
_cell.length_b   1.000
_cell.length_c   1.000
_cell.angle_alpha   90.00
_cell.angle_beta   90.00
_cell.angle_gamma   90.00
#
_symmetry.space_group_name_H-M   'P 1'
#
loop_
_entity.id
_entity.type
_entity.pdbx_description
1 polymer ?
#
loop_
_entity_poly.entity_id
_entity_poly.type
_entity_poly.pdbx_seq_one_letter_code
_entity_poly.pdbx_strand_id
1 'polypeptide(L)'
;MDEIVDQANVSGFKDPLKKQINGLFFNLWAFGSNSLVAWMPTRLGIDIISVPKVRLFNIENPESRVFHGQRQMEIDEFRQTSQLVDSEPMEIRLEFTIGDDEAGLTEAEVEEIFRNYATFKTDYRAVLLLDIVGFSKHTPEAQASQLSTLEFALNIAEESCKQKNLPIEMRRSTTGDGFYIWNRLTGPEADIALFVLMQLFLTYYSGLKRAITEKMLPPI
;
A
#
# COMPACT_ATOMS: atom_id res chain seq x y z
N MET A 1 -31.75 9.52 -28.13
CA MET A 1 -30.70 8.90 -28.98
C MET A 1 -29.43 9.35 -28.31
N ASP A 2 -29.09 8.66 -27.23
CA ASP A 2 -28.00 9.05 -26.35
C ASP A 2 -26.74 8.42 -26.90
N GLU A 3 -25.76 9.26 -27.21
CA GLU A 3 -24.42 8.84 -27.60
C GLU A 3 -23.80 8.09 -26.43
N ILE A 4 -23.72 6.76 -26.57
CA ILE A 4 -22.78 5.95 -25.82
C ILE A 4 -21.40 6.35 -26.32
N VAL A 5 -20.84 7.40 -25.72
CA VAL A 5 -19.44 7.77 -25.92
C VAL A 5 -18.62 6.58 -25.41
N ASP A 6 -17.88 6.00 -26.35
CA ASP A 6 -17.07 4.80 -26.21
C ASP A 6 -15.98 5.01 -25.15
N GLN A 7 -16.25 4.61 -23.90
CA GLN A 7 -15.33 4.73 -22.76
C GLN A 7 -13.96 4.09 -23.02
N ALA A 8 -13.89 3.12 -23.95
CA ALA A 8 -12.63 2.50 -24.35
C ALA A 8 -11.70 3.47 -25.10
N ASN A 9 -12.24 4.33 -25.97
CA ASN A 9 -11.47 5.31 -26.74
C ASN A 9 -10.96 6.48 -25.87
N VAL A 10 -11.75 6.89 -24.87
CA VAL A 10 -11.35 7.95 -23.92
C VAL A 10 -10.18 7.50 -23.04
N SER A 11 -10.14 6.22 -22.64
CA SER A 11 -9.05 5.69 -21.80
C SER A 11 -7.69 5.73 -22.50
N GLY A 12 -7.63 5.37 -23.78
CA GLY A 12 -6.38 5.35 -24.55
C GLY A 12 -5.80 6.73 -24.84
N PHE A 13 -6.64 7.78 -24.93
CA PHE A 13 -6.18 9.16 -25.11
C PHE A 13 -5.58 9.76 -23.83
N LYS A 14 -6.07 9.36 -22.65
CA LYS A 14 -5.57 9.88 -21.36
C LYS A 14 -4.29 9.19 -20.88
N ASP A 15 -3.97 7.99 -21.38
CA ASP A 15 -2.77 7.23 -21.00
C ASP A 15 -1.45 8.02 -21.16
N PRO A 16 -1.20 8.73 -22.27
CA PRO A 16 -0.04 9.62 -22.40
C PRO A 16 0.03 10.71 -21.32
N LEU A 17 -1.11 11.33 -20.98
CA LEU A 17 -1.19 12.38 -19.96
C LEU A 17 -0.92 11.82 -18.56
N LYS A 18 -1.51 10.66 -18.24
CA LYS A 18 -1.23 9.94 -16.98
C LYS A 18 0.25 9.59 -16.87
N LYS A 19 0.87 9.13 -17.96
CA LYS A 19 2.30 8.83 -18.00
C LYS A 19 3.17 10.06 -17.80
N GLN A 20 2.80 11.19 -18.39
CA GLN A 20 3.49 12.47 -18.22
C GLN A 20 3.44 12.94 -16.76
N ILE A 21 2.25 12.95 -16.14
CA ILE A 21 2.07 13.32 -14.73
C ILE A 21 2.83 12.37 -13.81
N ASN A 22 2.73 11.06 -14.06
CA ASN A 22 3.45 10.07 -13.27
C ASN A 22 4.97 10.28 -13.35
N GLY A 23 5.51 10.59 -14.54
CA GLY A 23 6.93 10.91 -14.72
C GLY A 23 7.36 12.19 -13.98
N LEU A 24 6.53 13.23 -14.02
CA LEU A 24 6.74 14.48 -13.28
C LEU A 24 6.79 14.21 -11.76
N PHE A 25 5.81 13.51 -11.21
CA PHE A 25 5.78 13.18 -9.78
C PHE A 25 6.94 12.28 -9.38
N PHE A 26 7.29 11.28 -10.20
CA PHE A 26 8.45 10.42 -9.98
C PHE A 26 9.75 11.21 -9.87
N ASN A 27 9.95 12.19 -10.76
CA ASN A 27 11.15 13.04 -10.75
C ASN A 27 11.22 13.90 -9.49
N LEU A 28 10.10 14.48 -9.04
CA LEU A 28 10.04 15.26 -7.80
C LEU A 28 10.25 14.41 -6.55
N TRP A 29 9.68 13.19 -6.55
CA TRP A 29 9.84 12.21 -5.47
C TRP A 29 11.29 11.72 -5.34
N ALA A 30 12.04 11.71 -6.45
CA ALA A 30 13.48 11.47 -6.49
C ALA A 30 13.90 10.22 -5.72
N PHE A 31 13.38 9.06 -6.14
CA PHE A 31 13.62 7.74 -5.53
C PHE A 31 13.29 7.65 -4.04
N GLY A 32 12.39 8.51 -3.55
CA GLY A 32 11.95 8.52 -2.16
C GLY A 32 12.78 9.39 -1.23
N SER A 33 13.74 10.15 -1.77
CA SER A 33 14.43 11.20 -1.01
C SER A 33 13.49 12.34 -0.62
N ASN A 34 12.46 12.60 -1.45
CA ASN A 34 11.38 13.53 -1.15
C ASN A 34 10.05 12.79 -0.95
N SER A 35 9.10 13.47 -0.33
CA SER A 35 7.69 13.10 -0.33
C SER A 35 6.88 14.25 -0.92
N LEU A 36 5.94 13.92 -1.79
CA LEU A 36 4.96 14.91 -2.24
C LEU A 36 3.88 15.03 -1.17
N VAL A 37 3.55 16.25 -0.77
CA VAL A 37 2.76 16.53 0.44
C VAL A 37 1.37 17.03 0.12
N ALA A 38 1.24 17.85 -0.92
CA ALA A 38 -0.02 18.42 -1.37
C ALA A 38 0.10 18.89 -2.81
N TRP A 39 -1.04 19.01 -3.48
CA TRP A 39 -1.14 19.62 -4.80
C TRP A 39 -2.45 20.39 -4.95
N MET A 40 -2.49 21.31 -5.92
CA MET A 40 -3.69 22.08 -6.28
C MET A 40 -3.67 22.35 -7.79
N PRO A 41 -4.81 22.19 -8.51
CA PRO A 41 -4.88 22.56 -9.91
C PRO A 41 -4.78 24.08 -10.06
N THR A 42 -4.12 24.54 -11.12
CA THR A 42 -4.06 25.95 -11.50
C THR A 42 -4.54 26.12 -12.93
N ARG A 43 -4.75 27.38 -13.36
CA ARG A 43 -5.16 27.67 -14.75
C ARG A 43 -4.15 27.23 -15.80
N LEU A 44 -2.88 27.07 -15.42
CA LEU A 44 -1.77 26.77 -16.34
C LEU A 44 -1.15 25.39 -16.06
N GLY A 45 -1.61 24.67 -15.04
CA GLY A 45 -1.05 23.39 -14.65
C GLY A 45 -1.35 23.01 -13.20
N ILE A 46 -0.31 22.83 -12.39
CA ILE A 46 -0.39 22.28 -11.04
C ILE A 46 0.62 22.94 -10.10
N ASP A 47 0.19 23.28 -8.90
CA ASP A 47 1.08 23.64 -7.80
C ASP A 47 1.33 22.41 -6.93
N ILE A 48 2.58 22.18 -6.52
CA ILE A 48 2.97 21.03 -5.71
C ILE A 48 3.84 21.46 -4.54
N ILE A 49 3.54 20.94 -3.36
CA ILE A 49 4.43 21.00 -2.20
C ILE A 49 5.20 19.68 -2.11
N SER A 50 6.52 19.77 -2.18
CA SER A 50 7.44 18.66 -1.98
C SER A 50 8.39 18.97 -0.83
N VAL A 51 8.76 17.96 -0.06
CA VAL A 51 9.71 18.11 1.05
C VAL A 51 10.67 16.93 1.13
N PRO A 52 11.92 17.17 1.56
CA PRO A 52 12.82 16.09 1.94
C PRO A 52 12.14 15.18 2.98
N LYS A 53 12.12 13.88 2.71
CA LYS A 53 11.38 12.91 3.52
C LYS A 53 11.85 12.87 4.98
N VAL A 54 13.13 13.15 5.21
CA VAL A 54 13.70 13.28 6.56
C VAL A 54 13.13 14.46 7.35
N ARG A 55 12.76 15.56 6.68
CA ARG A 55 12.13 16.72 7.33
C ARG A 55 10.66 16.46 7.62
N LEU A 56 9.99 15.70 6.75
CA LEU A 56 8.57 15.37 6.89
C LEU A 56 8.26 14.74 8.26
N PHE A 57 9.12 13.84 8.75
CA PHE A 57 8.92 13.16 10.02
C PHE A 57 9.34 13.97 11.25
N ASN A 58 9.90 15.17 11.06
CA ASN A 58 10.27 16.09 12.15
C ASN A 58 9.19 17.14 12.43
N ILE A 59 8.05 17.10 11.73
CA ILE A 59 6.94 18.00 11.99
C ILE A 59 6.38 17.71 13.38
N GLU A 60 6.27 18.74 14.22
CA GLU A 60 5.74 18.67 15.58
C GLU A 60 4.21 18.52 15.61
N ASN A 61 3.64 17.55 14.89
CA ASN A 61 2.27 17.07 15.07
C ASN A 61 2.02 15.80 14.22
N PRO A 62 1.96 14.58 14.81
CA PRO A 62 1.71 13.35 14.06
C PRO A 62 0.31 13.26 13.45
N GLU A 63 -0.64 14.07 13.93
CA GLU A 63 -2.01 14.17 13.39
C GLU A 63 -2.13 15.22 12.27
N SER A 64 -1.00 15.69 11.74
CA SER A 64 -0.98 16.67 10.66
C SER A 64 -1.77 16.19 9.44
N ARG A 65 -2.46 17.13 8.80
CA ARG A 65 -3.11 16.98 7.49
C ARG A 65 -2.16 16.43 6.42
N VAL A 66 -0.86 16.62 6.60
CA VAL A 66 0.23 16.11 5.74
C VAL A 66 0.21 14.58 5.62
N PHE A 67 -0.30 13.84 6.61
CA PHE A 67 -0.33 12.37 6.60
C PHE A 67 -1.72 11.76 6.36
N HIS A 68 -2.79 12.56 6.29
CA HIS A 68 -4.18 12.08 6.29
C HIS A 68 -5.05 12.74 5.22
N GLY A 69 -5.88 11.96 4.51
CA GLY A 69 -6.82 12.47 3.49
C GLY A 69 -6.17 12.73 2.12
N GLN A 70 -6.98 13.22 1.17
CA GLN A 70 -6.54 13.51 -0.21
C GLN A 70 -5.44 14.57 -0.25
N ARG A 71 -4.53 14.47 -1.23
CA ARG A 71 -3.41 15.41 -1.37
C ARG A 71 -3.78 16.64 -2.20
N GLN A 72 -4.85 16.56 -2.99
CA GLN A 72 -5.55 17.73 -3.51
C GLN A 72 -6.00 18.58 -2.32
N MET A 73 -5.73 19.88 -2.38
CA MET A 73 -6.10 20.84 -1.35
C MET A 73 -6.63 22.12 -1.97
N GLU A 74 -7.59 22.73 -1.27
CA GLU A 74 -8.01 24.10 -1.54
C GLU A 74 -6.94 25.11 -1.12
N ILE A 75 -7.00 26.31 -1.69
CA ILE A 75 -5.94 27.32 -1.59
C ILE A 75 -5.51 27.66 -0.15
N ASP A 76 -6.46 27.75 0.79
CA ASP A 76 -6.15 28.10 2.18
C ASP A 76 -5.47 26.93 2.92
N GLU A 77 -5.93 25.70 2.68
CA GLU A 77 -5.34 24.48 3.24
C GLU A 77 -3.94 24.23 2.66
N PHE A 78 -3.77 24.46 1.37
CA PHE A 78 -2.49 24.34 0.68
C PHE A 78 -1.45 25.33 1.23
N ARG A 79 -1.83 26.60 1.45
CA ARG A 79 -0.97 27.63 2.06
C ARG A 79 -0.59 27.29 3.51
N GLN A 80 -1.55 26.86 4.32
CA GLN A 80 -1.27 26.42 5.70
C GLN A 80 -0.31 25.23 5.72
N THR A 81 -0.51 24.27 4.81
CA THR A 81 0.36 23.10 4.69
C THR A 81 1.78 23.49 4.26
N SER A 82 1.93 24.41 3.30
CA SER A 82 3.24 24.95 2.88
C SER A 82 4.01 25.58 4.05
N GLN A 83 3.32 26.39 4.87
CA GLN A 83 3.91 27.01 6.06
C GLN A 83 4.29 25.96 7.12
N LEU A 84 3.41 24.97 7.36
CA LEU A 84 3.64 23.91 8.35
C LEU A 84 4.87 23.08 8.03
N VAL A 85 5.07 22.75 6.74
CA VAL A 85 6.22 21.94 6.31
C VAL A 85 7.45 22.77 5.94
N ASP A 86 7.34 24.11 6.03
CA ASP A 86 8.37 25.08 5.67
C ASP A 86 8.97 24.78 4.27
N SER A 87 8.07 24.74 3.29
CA SER A 87 8.41 24.50 1.88
C SER A 87 7.54 25.34 0.96
N GLU A 88 8.19 26.01 0.01
CA GLU A 88 7.53 26.84 -1.00
C GLU A 88 6.84 25.98 -2.06
N PRO A 89 5.62 26.34 -2.51
CA PRO A 89 4.97 25.68 -3.62
C PRO A 89 5.76 25.80 -4.93
N MET A 90 5.78 24.72 -5.71
CA MET A 90 6.34 24.70 -7.05
C MET A 90 5.21 24.76 -8.07
N GLU A 91 5.14 25.85 -8.84
CA GLU A 91 4.24 25.95 -10.00
C GLU A 91 4.85 25.17 -11.18
N ILE A 92 4.09 24.20 -11.70
CA ILE A 92 4.47 23.44 -12.87
C ILE A 92 3.41 23.59 -13.94
N ARG A 93 3.83 24.12 -15.09
CA ARG A 93 2.97 24.27 -16.26
C ARG A 93 2.75 22.94 -16.94
N LEU A 94 1.50 22.68 -17.30
CA LEU A 94 1.09 21.49 -18.03
C LEU A 94 0.58 21.90 -19.41
N GLU A 95 0.66 20.97 -20.36
CA GLU A 95 0.13 21.17 -21.72
C GLU A 95 -1.38 20.94 -21.79
N PHE A 96 -2.01 20.61 -20.67
CA PHE A 96 -3.43 20.36 -20.51
C PHE A 96 -3.91 20.90 -19.16
N THR A 97 -5.23 21.05 -19.02
CA THR A 97 -5.87 21.54 -17.79
C THR A 97 -6.32 20.36 -16.92
N ILE A 98 -6.08 20.43 -15.62
CA ILE A 98 -6.64 19.47 -14.66
C ILE A 98 -8.08 19.88 -14.33
N GLY A 99 -9.01 18.91 -14.33
CA GLY A 99 -10.44 19.13 -14.14
C GLY A 99 -11.24 19.29 -15.45
N ASP A 100 -10.57 19.19 -16.60
CA ASP A 100 -11.22 19.08 -17.91
C ASP A 100 -11.35 17.60 -18.31
N ASP A 101 -12.58 17.08 -18.24
CA ASP A 101 -12.86 15.66 -18.46
C ASP A 101 -12.66 15.21 -19.92
N GLU A 102 -12.75 16.13 -20.89
CA GLU A 102 -12.65 15.84 -22.32
C GLU A 102 -11.22 15.96 -22.83
N ALA A 103 -10.50 17.03 -22.44
CA ALA A 103 -9.18 17.34 -22.98
C ALA A 103 -8.02 17.13 -21.99
N GLY A 104 -8.31 16.79 -20.74
CA GLY A 104 -7.33 16.68 -19.67
C GLY A 104 -7.51 15.47 -18.76
N LEU A 105 -7.01 15.60 -17.53
CA LEU A 105 -7.18 14.63 -16.47
C LEU A 105 -8.10 15.20 -15.40
N THR A 106 -8.96 14.34 -14.86
CA THR A 106 -9.78 14.71 -13.70
C THR A 106 -8.89 14.86 -12.46
N GLU A 107 -9.34 15.62 -11.47
CA GLU A 107 -8.62 15.74 -10.20
C GLU A 107 -8.45 14.38 -9.50
N ALA A 108 -9.45 13.50 -9.61
CA ALA A 108 -9.40 12.16 -9.05
C ALA A 108 -8.32 11.28 -9.70
N GLU A 109 -8.15 11.38 -11.02
CA GLU A 109 -7.09 10.67 -11.75
C GLU A 109 -5.70 11.17 -11.35
N VAL A 110 -5.54 12.48 -11.16
CA VAL A 110 -4.27 13.07 -10.67
C VAL A 110 -3.99 12.63 -9.23
N GLU A 111 -4.99 12.68 -8.35
CA GLU A 111 -4.89 12.24 -6.96
C GLU A 111 -4.48 10.76 -6.87
N GLU A 112 -5.08 9.89 -7.67
CA GLU A 112 -4.74 8.46 -7.71
C GLU A 112 -3.25 8.23 -7.99
N ILE A 113 -2.70 8.97 -8.96
CA ILE A 113 -1.27 8.88 -9.32
C ILE A 113 -0.41 9.52 -8.21
N PHE A 114 -0.80 10.70 -7.71
CA PHE A 114 -0.05 11.46 -6.70
C PHE A 114 0.17 10.66 -5.42
N ARG A 115 -0.84 9.90 -4.99
CA ARG A 115 -0.78 9.06 -3.78
C ARG A 115 0.37 8.05 -3.77
N ASN A 116 0.88 7.65 -4.93
CA ASN A 116 2.04 6.74 -5.01
C ASN A 116 3.35 7.39 -4.54
N TYR A 117 3.39 8.72 -4.48
CA TYR A 117 4.56 9.53 -4.15
C TYR A 117 4.44 10.29 -2.83
N ALA A 118 3.30 10.14 -2.16
CA ALA A 118 3.01 10.74 -0.86
C ALA A 118 3.20 9.72 0.28
N THR A 119 3.33 10.24 1.50
CA THR A 119 3.46 9.43 2.73
C THR A 119 2.19 9.56 3.55
N PHE A 120 1.58 8.42 3.91
CA PHE A 120 0.32 8.38 4.66
C PHE A 120 0.50 7.69 6.01
N LYS A 121 -0.19 8.22 7.03
CA LYS A 121 -0.46 7.50 8.26
C LYS A 121 -1.62 6.54 8.03
N THR A 122 -1.54 5.37 8.64
CA THR A 122 -2.55 4.30 8.52
C THR A 122 -2.77 3.72 9.91
N ASP A 123 -3.98 3.89 10.44
CA ASP A 123 -4.27 3.52 11.84
C ASP A 123 -4.55 2.02 11.99
N TYR A 124 -5.10 1.36 10.95
CA TYR A 124 -5.49 -0.05 10.96
C TYR A 124 -4.85 -0.81 9.81
N ARG A 125 -3.62 -1.28 10.07
CA ARG A 125 -2.80 -2.00 9.09
C ARG A 125 -1.92 -3.02 9.79
N ALA A 126 -2.53 -3.89 10.57
CA ALA A 126 -1.82 -4.98 11.21
C ALA A 126 -1.12 -5.84 10.16
N VAL A 127 0.07 -6.32 10.52
CA VAL A 127 0.91 -7.18 9.69
C VAL A 127 1.46 -8.29 10.57
N LEU A 128 1.66 -9.45 9.96
CA LEU A 128 2.23 -10.63 10.61
C LEU A 128 3.52 -11.01 9.87
N LEU A 129 4.61 -11.13 10.62
CA LEU A 129 5.86 -11.69 10.12
C LEU A 129 6.07 -13.07 10.75
N LEU A 130 6.22 -14.08 9.90
CA LEU A 130 6.58 -15.44 10.30
C LEU A 130 7.96 -15.75 9.76
N ASP A 131 8.86 -16.20 10.63
CA ASP A 131 10.24 -16.53 10.29
C ASP A 131 10.64 -17.88 10.91
N ILE A 132 11.39 -18.68 10.15
CA ILE A 132 11.93 -19.96 10.60
C ILE A 132 13.31 -19.73 11.22
N VAL A 133 13.37 -19.83 12.56
CA VAL A 133 14.65 -19.70 13.28
C VAL A 133 15.65 -20.76 12.82
N GLY A 134 16.82 -20.31 12.36
CA GLY A 134 17.90 -21.18 11.91
C GLY A 134 17.70 -21.78 10.51
N PHE A 135 16.81 -21.22 9.70
CA PHE A 135 16.51 -21.67 8.33
C PHE A 135 17.75 -21.99 7.49
N SER A 136 18.76 -21.12 7.53
CA SER A 136 20.01 -21.25 6.78
C SER A 136 20.88 -22.46 7.16
N LYS A 137 20.58 -23.15 8.27
CA LYS A 137 21.30 -24.35 8.72
C LYS A 137 20.77 -25.64 8.08
N HIS A 138 19.63 -25.58 7.40
CA HIS A 138 19.00 -26.72 6.75
C HIS A 138 19.44 -26.85 5.29
N THR A 139 19.31 -28.05 4.71
CA THR A 139 19.53 -28.24 3.27
C THR A 139 18.44 -27.52 2.47
N PRO A 140 18.69 -27.15 1.20
CA PRO A 140 17.69 -26.50 0.35
C PRO A 140 16.35 -27.25 0.25
N GLU A 141 16.39 -28.58 0.22
CA GLU A 141 15.18 -29.42 0.18
C GLU A 141 14.41 -29.35 1.50
N ALA A 142 15.12 -29.36 2.63
CA ALA A 142 14.51 -29.21 3.95
C ALA A 142 13.92 -27.80 4.15
N GLN A 143 14.62 -26.77 3.66
CA GLN A 143 14.14 -25.39 3.62
C GLN A 143 12.83 -25.27 2.80
N ALA A 144 12.82 -25.81 1.58
CA ALA A 144 11.63 -25.83 0.74
C ALA A 144 10.46 -26.56 1.42
N SER A 145 10.73 -27.71 2.04
CA SER A 145 9.72 -28.48 2.77
C SER A 145 9.14 -27.70 3.97
N GLN A 146 9.98 -26.99 4.73
CA GLN A 146 9.54 -26.15 5.84
C GLN A 146 8.63 -25.01 5.33
N LEU A 147 9.04 -24.30 4.28
CA LEU A 147 8.24 -23.22 3.69
C LEU A 147 6.89 -23.73 3.16
N SER A 148 6.86 -24.86 2.46
CA SER A 148 5.60 -25.47 2.00
C SER A 148 4.68 -25.85 3.16
N THR A 149 5.25 -26.29 4.29
CA THR A 149 4.47 -26.62 5.49
C THR A 149 3.87 -25.36 6.13
N LEU A 150 4.63 -24.26 6.22
CA LEU A 150 4.12 -22.97 6.70
C LEU A 150 3.00 -22.47 5.78
N GLU A 151 3.22 -22.50 4.47
CA GLU A 151 2.24 -22.08 3.47
C GLU A 151 0.94 -22.87 3.59
N PHE A 152 1.02 -24.19 3.73
CA PHE A 152 -0.15 -25.05 3.88
C PHE A 152 -0.95 -24.71 5.15
N ALA A 153 -0.28 -24.54 6.29
CA ALA A 153 -0.93 -24.16 7.55
C ALA A 153 -1.62 -22.78 7.46
N LEU A 154 -0.98 -21.82 6.78
CA LEU A 154 -1.55 -20.50 6.53
C LEU A 154 -2.80 -20.57 5.66
N ASN A 155 -2.79 -21.37 4.59
CA ASN A 155 -3.94 -21.51 3.70
C ASN A 155 -5.15 -22.10 4.44
N ILE A 156 -4.94 -23.09 5.32
CA ILE A 156 -6.02 -23.65 6.15
C ILE A 156 -6.55 -22.60 7.13
N ALA A 157 -5.67 -21.81 7.75
CA ALA A 157 -6.06 -20.74 8.66
C ALA A 157 -6.92 -19.68 7.96
N GLU A 158 -6.50 -19.23 6.78
CA GLU A 158 -7.27 -18.27 5.97
C GLU A 158 -8.64 -18.83 5.59
N GLU A 159 -8.70 -20.06 5.09
CA GLU A 159 -9.96 -20.72 4.71
C GLU A 159 -10.91 -20.86 5.92
N SER A 160 -10.37 -21.17 7.09
CA SER A 160 -11.14 -21.24 8.34
C SER A 160 -11.70 -19.88 8.75
N CYS A 161 -10.94 -18.80 8.58
CA CYS A 161 -11.43 -17.44 8.79
C CYS A 161 -12.56 -17.09 7.80
N LYS A 162 -12.42 -17.44 6.52
CA LYS A 162 -13.43 -17.22 5.48
C LYS A 162 -14.73 -17.96 5.77
N GLN A 163 -14.65 -19.23 6.21
CA GLN A 163 -15.82 -20.02 6.61
C GLN A 163 -16.58 -19.43 7.80
N LYS A 164 -15.92 -18.60 8.62
CA LYS A 164 -16.54 -17.86 9.72
C LYS A 164 -16.96 -16.44 9.33
N ASN A 165 -16.90 -16.09 8.04
CA ASN A 165 -17.20 -14.76 7.51
C ASN A 165 -16.37 -13.65 8.17
N LEU A 166 -15.13 -13.94 8.58
CA LEU A 166 -14.24 -12.90 9.07
C LEU A 166 -13.77 -12.03 7.90
N PRO A 167 -13.59 -10.71 8.10
CA PRO A 167 -13.16 -9.79 7.05
C PRO A 167 -11.67 -9.98 6.76
N ILE A 168 -11.34 -11.05 6.03
CA ILE A 168 -9.96 -11.40 5.65
C ILE A 168 -9.83 -11.51 4.13
N GLU A 169 -8.89 -10.75 3.58
CA GLU A 169 -8.37 -10.95 2.24
C GLU A 169 -6.83 -11.02 2.35
N MET A 170 -6.32 -12.21 2.66
CA MET A 170 -4.91 -12.39 2.98
C MET A 170 -4.04 -12.12 1.74
N ARG A 171 -2.93 -11.42 1.97
CA ARG A 171 -1.81 -11.32 1.04
C ARG A 171 -0.53 -11.67 1.77
N ARG A 172 0.42 -12.19 1.01
CA ARG A 172 1.73 -12.57 1.53
C ARG A 172 2.83 -12.33 0.51
N SER A 173 4.04 -12.12 1.02
CA SER A 173 5.27 -12.16 0.27
C SER A 173 6.27 -13.02 1.03
N THR A 174 7.11 -13.76 0.30
CA THR A 174 8.22 -14.51 0.93
C THR A 174 9.29 -13.54 1.41
N THR A 175 9.88 -13.84 2.58
CA THR A 175 11.09 -13.17 3.09
C THR A 175 12.37 -13.96 2.82
N GLY A 176 12.24 -15.13 2.17
CA GLY A 176 13.30 -16.13 2.00
C GLY A 176 13.17 -17.26 3.02
N ASP A 177 13.08 -16.92 4.30
CA ASP A 177 12.98 -17.82 5.46
C ASP A 177 11.58 -17.92 6.07
N GLY A 178 10.61 -17.22 5.48
CA GLY A 178 9.23 -17.24 5.91
C GLY A 178 8.35 -16.31 5.11
N PHE A 179 7.39 -15.67 5.77
CA PHE A 179 6.36 -14.86 5.12
C PHE A 179 6.07 -13.55 5.86
N TYR A 180 6.02 -12.47 5.08
CA TYR A 180 5.36 -11.24 5.47
C TYR A 180 3.91 -11.26 5.01
N ILE A 181 2.96 -11.08 5.91
CA ILE A 181 1.53 -11.32 5.71
C ILE A 181 0.74 -10.09 6.14
N TRP A 182 -0.28 -9.72 5.37
CA TRP A 182 -1.19 -8.64 5.69
C TRP A 182 -2.60 -8.91 5.18
N ASN A 183 -3.57 -8.20 5.74
CA ASN A 183 -4.93 -8.17 5.22
C ASN A 183 -5.02 -7.02 4.19
N ARG A 184 -5.62 -7.28 3.01
CA ARG A 184 -5.88 -6.20 2.05
C ARG A 184 -6.98 -5.26 2.56
N LEU A 185 -7.91 -5.78 3.36
CA LEU A 185 -8.91 -4.99 4.04
C LEU A 185 -8.26 -4.18 5.18
N THR A 186 -8.81 -3.01 5.47
CA THR A 186 -8.35 -2.12 6.54
C THR A 186 -9.49 -1.89 7.53
N GLY A 187 -9.14 -1.48 8.74
CA GLY A 187 -10.08 -1.25 9.83
C GLY A 187 -9.84 -2.19 11.02
N PRO A 188 -10.37 -1.84 12.20
CA PRO A 188 -10.12 -2.61 13.43
C PRO A 188 -10.60 -4.06 13.31
N GLU A 189 -11.71 -4.32 12.64
CA GLU A 189 -12.22 -5.68 12.42
C GLU A 189 -11.30 -6.51 11.51
N ALA A 190 -10.71 -5.88 10.50
CA ALA A 190 -9.74 -6.51 9.61
C ALA A 190 -8.43 -6.87 10.33
N ASP A 191 -7.98 -6.01 11.25
CA ASP A 191 -6.82 -6.27 12.11
C ASP A 191 -7.10 -7.39 13.12
N ILE A 192 -8.29 -7.41 13.74
CA ILE A 192 -8.74 -8.51 14.61
C ILE A 192 -8.81 -9.81 13.82
N ALA A 193 -9.33 -9.79 12.58
CA ALA A 193 -9.38 -10.97 11.73
C ALA A 193 -7.98 -11.52 11.41
N LEU A 194 -6.98 -10.65 11.18
CA LEU A 194 -5.59 -11.07 10.99
C LEU A 194 -5.00 -11.68 12.27
N PHE A 195 -5.32 -11.12 13.44
CA PHE A 195 -4.93 -11.72 14.72
C PHE A 195 -5.55 -13.11 14.93
N VAL A 196 -6.84 -13.29 14.59
CA VAL A 196 -7.51 -14.60 14.64
C VAL A 196 -6.84 -15.58 13.67
N LEU A 197 -6.52 -15.14 12.46
CA LEU A 197 -5.77 -15.95 11.47
C LEU A 197 -4.43 -16.42 12.03
N MET A 198 -3.68 -15.55 12.72
CA MET A 198 -2.42 -15.91 13.38
C MET A 198 -2.62 -17.03 14.42
N GLN A 199 -3.67 -16.94 15.25
CA GLN A 199 -3.95 -17.96 16.27
C GLN A 199 -4.33 -19.32 15.64
N LEU A 200 -5.14 -19.30 14.59
CA LEU A 200 -5.50 -20.50 13.84
C LEU A 200 -4.28 -21.11 13.16
N PHE A 201 -3.44 -20.29 12.53
CA PHE A 201 -2.17 -20.72 11.95
C PHE A 201 -1.30 -21.43 12.98
N LEU A 202 -1.06 -20.82 14.15
CA LEU A 202 -0.26 -21.43 15.22
C LEU A 202 -0.82 -22.78 15.66
N THR A 203 -2.14 -22.89 15.72
CA THR A 203 -2.85 -24.14 16.07
C THR A 203 -2.63 -25.22 15.01
N TYR A 204 -2.89 -24.92 13.74
CA TYR A 204 -2.72 -25.87 12.64
C TYR A 204 -1.26 -26.28 12.46
N TYR A 205 -0.34 -25.30 12.49
CA TYR A 205 1.08 -25.56 12.35
C TYR A 205 1.62 -26.45 13.48
N SER A 206 1.20 -26.21 14.73
CA SER A 206 1.56 -27.07 15.86
C SER A 206 1.02 -28.49 15.69
N GLY A 207 -0.21 -28.64 15.19
CA GLY A 207 -0.80 -29.94 14.87
C GLY A 207 -0.03 -30.70 13.79
N LEU A 208 0.36 -30.03 12.70
CA LEU A 208 1.15 -30.62 11.62
C LEU A 208 2.54 -31.06 12.12
N LYS A 209 3.21 -30.22 12.91
CA LYS A 209 4.51 -30.54 13.49
C LYS A 209 4.45 -31.80 14.36
N ARG A 210 3.40 -31.96 15.16
CA ARG A 210 3.16 -33.17 15.97
C ARG A 210 2.99 -34.41 15.10
N ALA A 211 2.11 -34.35 14.08
CA ALA A 211 1.87 -35.47 13.19
C ALA A 211 3.12 -35.91 12.42
N ILE A 212 3.97 -34.97 12.00
CA ILE A 212 5.26 -35.27 11.37
C ILE A 212 6.20 -35.95 12.37
N THR A 213 6.29 -35.44 13.59
CA THR A 213 7.15 -36.01 14.65
C THR A 213 6.71 -37.42 15.03
N GLU A 214 5.42 -37.65 15.22
CA GLU A 214 4.84 -38.95 15.58
C GLU A 214 5.05 -40.00 14.47
N LYS A 215 4.94 -39.62 13.19
CA LYS A 215 5.22 -40.52 12.05
C LYS A 215 6.70 -40.89 11.89
N MET A 216 7.62 -40.12 12.47
CA MET A 216 9.06 -40.38 12.42
C MET A 216 9.56 -41.26 13.58
N LEU A 217 8.69 -41.63 14.53
CA LEU A 217 9.02 -42.61 15.56
C LEU A 217 8.95 -44.02 14.97
N PRO A 218 9.93 -44.91 15.22
CA PRO A 218 9.88 -46.28 14.75
C PRO A 218 8.68 -47.02 15.37
N PRO A 219 8.05 -47.97 14.64
CA PRO A 219 6.99 -48.80 15.21
C PRO A 219 7.55 -49.61 16.40
N ILE A 220 6.79 -49.63 17.49
CA ILE A 220 7.08 -50.39 18.73
C ILE A 220 6.99 -51.89 18.45
#